data_AF-A0A960UPR6-F1
#
_entry.id   AF-A0A960UPR6-F1
#
_cell.length_a   1.000
_cell.length_b   1.000
_cell.length_c   1.000
_cell.angle_alpha   90.00
_cell.angle_beta   90.00
_cell.angle_gamma   90.00
#
_symmetry.space_group_name_H-M   'P 1'
#
loop_
_entity.id
_entity.type
_entity.pdbx_description
1 polymer ?
#
loop_
_entity_poly.entity_id
_entity_poly.type
_entity_poly.pdbx_seq_one_letter_code
_entity_poly.pdbx_strand_id
1 'polypeptide(L)'
;MASSYHEMTEENLKEQLDQAKAELRELRFSYGIARSLQNPARVGQLKKNVARINTVLRARQLGIATQQEATSKGKGKAKKK
;
A
#
# COMPACT_ATOMS: atom_id res chain seq x y z
N MET A 1 -0.29 -12.83 11.81
CA MET A 1 0.33 -12.47 10.51
C MET A 1 0.91 -11.06 10.57
N ALA A 2 2.21 -10.90 10.82
CA ALA A 2 2.89 -9.59 10.88
C ALA A 2 4.04 -9.43 9.86
N SER A 3 4.43 -10.50 9.18
CA SER A 3 5.72 -10.57 8.48
C SER A 3 5.63 -10.30 6.97
N SER A 4 4.46 -10.34 6.35
CA SER A 4 4.34 -10.47 4.89
C SER A 4 4.74 -9.23 4.06
N TYR A 5 4.66 -8.01 4.61
CA TYR A 5 4.98 -6.80 3.84
C TYR A 5 6.49 -6.61 3.58
N HIS A 6 7.35 -7.30 4.32
CA HIS A 6 8.81 -7.14 4.18
C HIS A 6 9.33 -7.93 2.97
N GLU A 7 8.67 -9.04 2.64
CA GLU A 7 9.02 -9.96 1.55
C GLU A 7 8.48 -9.51 0.18
N MET A 8 7.58 -8.54 0.15
CA MET A 8 6.94 -8.05 -1.09
C MET A 8 7.82 -7.05 -1.84
N THR A 9 7.74 -7.08 -3.18
CA THR A 9 8.39 -6.09 -4.04
C THR A 9 7.80 -4.69 -3.84
N GLU A 10 8.57 -3.65 -4.14
CA GLU A 10 8.11 -2.26 -3.98
C GLU A 10 6.87 -1.93 -4.81
N GLU A 11 6.75 -2.51 -6.00
CA GLU A 11 5.59 -2.32 -6.88
C GLU A 11 4.33 -2.90 -6.25
N ASN A 12 4.38 -4.15 -5.77
CA ASN A 12 3.26 -4.80 -5.08
C ASN A 12 2.85 -4.06 -3.80
N LEU A 13 3.81 -3.48 -3.07
CA LEU A 13 3.52 -2.66 -1.89
C LEU A 13 2.78 -1.38 -2.25
N LYS A 14 3.16 -0.71 -3.35
CA LYS A 14 2.47 0.49 -3.84
C LYS A 14 1.06 0.17 -4.32
N GLU A 15 0.88 -0.92 -5.06
CA GLU A 15 -0.45 -1.35 -5.51
C GLU A 15 -1.39 -1.65 -4.34
N GLN A 16 -0.94 -2.37 -3.33
CA GLN A 16 -1.74 -2.64 -2.12
C GLN A 16 -2.04 -1.39 -1.32
N LEU A 17 -1.11 -0.43 -1.27
CA LEU A 17 -1.34 0.86 -0.64
C LEU A 17 -2.43 1.65 -1.35
N ASP A 18 -2.46 1.64 -2.68
CA ASP A 18 -3.48 2.33 -3.47
C ASP A 18 -4.84 1.65 -3.33
N GLN A 19 -4.89 0.32 -3.34
CA GLN A 19 -6.11 -0.45 -3.05
C GLN A 19 -6.65 -0.16 -1.65
N ALA A 20 -5.80 -0.20 -0.62
CA ALA A 20 -6.22 0.07 0.76
C ALA A 20 -6.72 1.51 0.94
N LYS A 21 -6.12 2.49 0.23
CA LYS A 21 -6.62 3.87 0.22
C LYS A 21 -7.95 4.00 -0.53
N ALA A 22 -8.13 3.31 -1.64
CA ALA A 22 -9.39 3.30 -2.38
C ALA A 22 -10.53 2.72 -1.52
N GLU A 23 -10.30 1.58 -0.88
CA GLU A 23 -11.27 0.96 0.03
C GLU A 23 -11.60 1.89 1.21
N LEU A 24 -10.61 2.59 1.77
CA LEU A 24 -10.83 3.58 2.83
C LEU A 24 -11.69 4.76 2.35
N ARG A 25 -11.51 5.24 1.11
CA ARG A 25 -12.34 6.32 0.54
C ARG A 25 -13.78 5.86 0.38
N GLU A 26 -13.99 4.64 -0.12
CA GLU A 26 -15.32 4.08 -0.29
C GLU A 26 -16.05 3.90 1.06
N LEU A 27 -15.35 3.37 2.07
CA LEU A 27 -15.88 3.26 3.43
C LEU A 27 -16.21 4.63 4.04
N ARG A 28 -15.42 5.67 3.76
CA ARG A 28 -15.72 7.03 4.24
C ARG A 28 -16.88 7.66 3.48
N PHE A 29 -17.01 7.37 2.20
CA PHE A 29 -18.09 7.86 1.36
C PHE A 29 -19.43 7.24 1.74
N SER A 30 -19.50 5.92 1.83
CA SER A 30 -20.67 5.19 2.34
C SER A 30 -21.08 5.65 3.73
N TYR A 31 -20.13 5.91 4.64
CA TYR A 31 -20.43 6.51 5.94
C TYR A 31 -21.07 7.90 5.83
N GLY A 32 -20.55 8.74 4.93
CA GLY A 32 -21.07 10.09 4.70
C GLY A 32 -22.49 10.09 4.14
N ILE A 33 -22.83 9.14 3.26
CA ILE A 33 -24.15 9.05 2.62
C ILE A 33 -25.17 8.35 3.53
N ALA A 34 -24.83 7.17 4.05
CA ALA A 34 -25.79 6.29 4.70
C ALA A 34 -25.76 6.39 6.24
N ARG A 35 -24.80 7.13 6.82
CA ARG A 35 -24.54 7.21 8.27
C ARG A 35 -24.40 5.82 8.95
N SER A 36 -24.17 4.79 8.16
CA SER A 36 -24.10 3.40 8.58
C SER A 36 -22.89 2.75 7.95
N LEU A 37 -22.18 1.96 8.74
CA LEU A 37 -21.07 1.14 8.28
C LEU A 37 -21.38 -0.32 8.57
N GLN A 38 -21.34 -1.16 7.53
CA GLN A 38 -21.45 -2.61 7.68
C GLN A 38 -20.33 -3.18 8.56
N ASN A 39 -19.11 -2.65 8.46
CA ASN A 39 -17.98 -3.13 9.26
C ASN A 39 -17.03 -1.99 9.71
N PRO A 40 -17.26 -1.39 10.90
CA PRO A 40 -16.39 -0.35 11.44
C PRO A 40 -14.98 -0.83 11.79
N ALA A 41 -14.78 -2.11 12.12
CA ALA A 41 -13.47 -2.66 12.45
C ALA A 41 -12.53 -2.66 11.22
N ARG A 42 -13.09 -2.80 10.01
CA ARG A 42 -12.34 -2.79 8.75
C ARG A 42 -11.58 -1.49 8.53
N VAL A 43 -12.18 -0.35 8.89
CA VAL A 43 -11.53 0.98 8.80
C VAL A 43 -10.24 1.01 9.64
N GLY A 44 -10.27 0.45 10.85
CA GLY A 44 -9.11 0.36 11.73
C GLY A 44 -8.00 -0.54 11.15
N GLN A 45 -8.38 -1.66 10.54
CA GLN A 45 -7.44 -2.56 9.87
C GLN A 45 -6.77 -1.90 8.66
N LEU A 46 -7.56 -1.24 7.80
CA LEU A 46 -7.03 -0.54 6.61
C LEU A 46 -6.06 0.57 6.99
N LYS A 47 -6.36 1.37 8.02
CA LYS A 47 -5.44 2.40 8.54
C LYS A 47 -4.12 1.79 9.01
N LYS A 48 -4.16 0.66 9.73
CA LYS A 48 -2.96 -0.06 10.18
C LYS A 48 -2.15 -0.60 9.01
N ASN A 49 -2.81 -1.14 7.98
CA ASN A 49 -2.15 -1.67 6.79
C ASN A 49 -1.44 -0.55 6.01
N VAL A 50 -2.11 0.58 5.78
CA VAL A 50 -1.49 1.76 5.13
C VAL A 50 -0.28 2.26 5.92
N ALA A 51 -0.39 2.34 7.25
CA ALA A 51 0.74 2.75 8.10
C ALA A 51 1.94 1.79 7.96
N ARG A 52 1.70 0.48 8.05
CA ARG A 52 2.75 -0.54 7.91
C ARG A 52 3.46 -0.47 6.56
N ILE A 53 2.72 -0.37 5.46
CA ILE A 53 3.30 -0.29 4.12
C ILE A 53 4.17 0.96 3.99
N ASN A 54 3.68 2.12 4.46
CA ASN A 54 4.46 3.36 4.46
C ASN A 54 5.73 3.25 5.31
N THR A 55 5.66 2.60 6.48
CA THR A 55 6.84 2.36 7.32
C THR A 55 7.87 1.50 6.61
N VAL A 56 7.45 0.43 5.92
CA VAL A 56 8.37 -0.44 5.15
C VAL A 56 9.01 0.34 4.00
N LEU A 57 8.22 1.07 3.21
CA LEU A 57 8.73 1.90 2.12
C LEU A 57 9.73 2.95 2.64
N ARG A 58 9.45 3.58 3.79
CA ARG A 58 10.35 4.55 4.40
C ARG A 58 11.61 3.92 4.97
N ALA A 59 11.50 2.74 5.59
CA ALA A 59 12.65 2.00 6.11
C ALA A 59 13.61 1.58 5.00
N ARG A 60 13.07 1.19 3.82
CA ARG A 60 13.86 0.92 2.60
C ARG A 60 14.59 2.17 2.11
N GLN A 61 13.91 3.32 2.05
CA GLN A 61 14.54 4.60 1.67
C GLN A 61 15.68 5.03 2.60
N LEU A 62 15.57 4.73 3.89
CA LEU A 62 16.56 5.11 4.90
C LEU A 62 17.70 4.09 5.05
N GLY A 63 17.69 2.98 4.30
CA GLY A 63 18.71 1.93 4.38
C GLY A 63 18.70 1.14 5.69
N ILE A 64 17.65 1.29 6.51
CA ILE A 64 17.53 0.64 7.84
C ILE A 64 17.09 -0.83 7.69
N ALA A 65 16.45 -1.18 6.57
CA ALA A 65 16.09 -2.55 6.23
C ALA A 65 17.03 -3.09 5.14
N THR A 66 17.94 -3.99 5.53
CA THR A 66 18.76 -4.77 4.60
C THR A 66 17.91 -5.81 3.86
N GLN A 67 18.17 -5.94 2.55
CA GLN A 67 17.71 -6.95 1.55
C GLN A 67 16.47 -6.53 0.70
N GLN A 68 16.51 -6.41 -0.64
CA GLN A 68 17.50 -6.75 -1.66
C GLN A 68 17.50 -5.71 -2.80
N GLU A 69 18.69 -5.36 -3.30
CA GLU A 69 18.85 -4.74 -4.61
C GLU A 69 18.57 -5.77 -5.74
N ALA A 70 18.08 -5.28 -6.88
CA ALA A 70 17.90 -5.95 -8.19
C ALA A 70 16.55 -6.63 -8.52
N THR A 71 15.59 -5.83 -9.04
CA THR A 71 14.88 -5.98 -10.35
C THR A 71 13.96 -4.75 -10.49
N SER A 72 13.96 -3.86 -11.48
CA SER A 72 14.35 -3.93 -12.89
C SER A 72 14.69 -2.52 -13.40
N LYS A 73 15.68 -2.47 -14.29
CA LYS A 73 16.11 -1.30 -15.06
C LYS A 73 14.97 -0.75 -15.93
N GLY A 74 15.12 0.52 -16.32
CA GLY A 74 14.15 1.35 -17.03
C GLY A 74 13.33 0.68 -18.14
N LYS A 75 12.03 1.00 -18.18
CA LYS A 75 11.27 1.00 -19.42
C LYS A 75 11.56 2.30 -20.15
N GLY A 76 12.47 2.22 -21.12
CA GLY A 76 12.63 3.23 -22.16
C GLY A 76 11.27 3.52 -22.81
N LYS A 77 11.00 4.79 -23.03
CA LYS A 77 9.94 5.26 -23.92
C LYS A 77 10.23 4.67 -25.31
N ALA A 78 9.57 3.58 -25.66
CA ALA A 78 9.56 3.10 -27.03
C ALA A 78 8.77 4.10 -27.87
N LYS A 79 9.51 4.93 -28.62
CA LYS A 79 9.05 5.64 -29.81
C LYS A 79 8.25 4.64 -30.67
N LYS A 80 6.96 4.87 -30.88
CA LYS A 80 6.24 4.31 -32.02
C LYS A 80 6.11 5.41 -33.07
N LYS A 81 6.67 5.10 -34.23
CA LYS A 81 6.64 5.83 -35.48
C LYS A 81 5.22 5.85 -36.05
#